data_AF-A0A924M7G1-F1
#
_entry.id   AF-A0A924M7G1-F1
#
_cell.length_a   1.000
_cell.length_b   1.000
_cell.length_c   1.000
_cell.angle_alpha   90.00
_cell.angle_beta   90.00
_cell.angle_gamma   90.00
#
_symmetry.space_group_name_H-M   'P 1'
#
loop_
_entity.id
_entity.type
_entity.pdbx_description
1 polymer ?
#
loop_
_entity_poly.entity_id
_entity_poly.type
_entity_poly.pdbx_seq_one_letter_code
_entity_poly.pdbx_strand_id
1 'polypeptide(L)' 'MKQAINWQKLVICFAIILPLLLLLDIVTDAFKGPVKWAEIWAMKNLFFKVAAALVGAYFISTFNNPPKKDKT' A
#
# COMPACT_ATOMS: atom_id res chain seq x y z
N MET A 1 -9.27 22.89 -3.16
CA MET A 1 -7.88 22.51 -2.85
C MET A 1 -7.35 21.63 -3.99
N LYS A 2 -6.54 22.16 -4.91
CA LYS A 2 -5.81 21.32 -5.88
C LYS A 2 -4.62 20.71 -5.14
N GLN A 3 -4.84 19.55 -4.51
CA GLN A 3 -3.73 18.72 -4.07
C GLN A 3 -3.06 18.17 -5.33
N ALA A 4 -1.90 18.71 -5.69
CA ALA A 4 -1.10 18.15 -6.77
C ALA A 4 -0.59 16.78 -6.29
N ILE A 5 -1.27 15.71 -6.71
CA ILE A 5 -0.87 14.33 -6.39
C ILE A 5 0.56 14.16 -6.92
N ASN A 6 1.49 13.93 -6.00
CA ASN A 6 2.85 13.59 -6.38
C ASN A 6 2.88 12.11 -6.78
N TRP A 7 2.71 11.85 -8.08
CA TRP A 7 2.68 10.51 -8.65
C TRP A 7 3.93 9.69 -8.33
N GLN A 8 5.11 10.32 -8.22
CA GLN A 8 6.34 9.64 -7.83
C GLN A 8 6.27 9.13 -6.39
N LYS A 9 5.80 9.96 -5.45
CA LYS A 9 5.56 9.53 -4.06
C LYS A 9 4.49 8.45 -3.97
N LEU A 10 3.43 8.54 -4.77
CA LEU A 10 2.37 7.53 -4.79
C LEU A 10 2.90 6.17 -5.22
N VAL A 11 3.70 6.10 -6.28
CA VAL A 11 4.32 4.84 -6.76
C VAL A 11 5.31 4.28 -5.73
N ILE A 12 6.13 5.13 -5.11
CA ILE A 12 7.07 4.69 -4.05
C ILE A 12 6.30 4.15 -2.84
N CYS A 13 5.28 4.86 -2.37
CA CYS A 13 4.44 4.39 -1.26
C CYS A 13 3.74 3.08 -1.63
N PHE A 14 3.21 2.95 -2.83
CA PHE A 14 2.58 1.71 -3.30
C PHE A 14 3.57 0.54 -3.32
N ALA A 15 4.79 0.76 -3.83
CA ALA A 15 5.84 -0.25 -3.89
C ALA A 15 6.31 -0.73 -2.51
N ILE A 16 6.14 0.09 -1.46
CA ILE A 16 6.46 -0.27 -0.07
C ILE A 16 5.26 -0.94 0.64
N ILE A 17 4.05 -0.40 0.45
CA ILE A 17 2.84 -0.87 1.14
C ILE A 17 2.40 -2.24 0.62
N LEU A 18 2.54 -2.50 -0.68
CA LEU A 18 2.16 -3.78 -1.28
C LEU A 18 2.92 -4.99 -0.67
N PRO A 19 4.27 -5.00 -0.57
CA PRO A 19 4.99 -6.08 0.09
C PRO A 19 4.72 -6.14 1.60
N LEU A 20 4.48 -5.00 2.26
CA LEU A 20 4.06 -4.97 3.67
C LEU A 20 2.73 -5.71 3.89
N LEU A 21 1.74 -5.50 3.02
CA LEU A 21 0.46 -6.21 3.08
C LEU A 21 0.59 -7.70 2.78
N LEU A 22 1.47 -8.08 1.85
CA LEU A 22 1.77 -9.48 1.56
C LEU A 22 2.44 -10.18 2.77
N LEU A 23 3.39 -9.51 3.41
CA LEU A 23 4.04 -9.99 4.63
C LEU A 23 3.04 -10.13 5.78
N LEU A 24 2.16 -9.13 5.98
CA LEU A 24 1.15 -9.17 7.01
C LEU A 24 0.24 -10.39 6.84
N ASP A 25 -0.16 -10.69 5.60
CA ASP A 25 -1.03 -11.84 5.29
C ASP A 25 -0.34 -13.18 5.59
N ILE A 26 0.93 -13.33 5.18
CA ILE A 26 1.75 -14.51 5.48
C ILE A 26 1.91 -14.69 6.99
N VAL A 27 2.18 -13.61 7.71
CA VAL A 27 2.31 -13.62 9.17
C VAL A 27 0.99 -14.01 9.82
N THR A 28 -0.13 -13.41 9.40
CA THR A 28 -1.45 -13.75 9.97
C THR A 28 -1.86 -15.19 9.70
N ASP A 29 -1.53 -15.73 8.52
CA ASP A 29 -1.78 -17.13 8.19
C ASP A 29 -0.89 -18.05 9.04
N ALA A 30 0.39 -17.71 9.21
CA ALA A 30 1.31 -18.46 10.05
C ALA A 30 0.86 -18.53 11.52
N PHE A 31 0.20 -17.49 12.04
CA PHE A 31 -0.39 -17.50 13.38
C PHE A 31 -1.73 -18.26 13.48
N LYS A 32 -2.48 -18.38 12.36
CA LYS A 32 -3.82 -19.02 12.34
C LYS A 32 -3.79 -20.49 11.93
N GLY A 33 -2.69 -20.99 11.35
CA GLY A 33 -2.56 -22.37 10.95
C GLY A 33 -1.57 -22.58 9.79
N PRO A 34 -1.72 -23.66 9.00
CA PRO A 34 -0.81 -23.92 7.89
C PRO A 34 -0.97 -22.85 6.81
N VAL A 35 0.17 -22.28 6.38
CA VAL A 35 0.23 -21.25 5.34
C VAL A 35 -0.25 -21.83 4.00
N LYS A 36 -1.43 -21.37 3.56
CA LYS A 36 -2.01 -21.77 2.27
C LYS A 36 -1.57 -20.81 1.18
N TRP A 37 -0.40 -21.08 0.61
CA TRP A 37 0.17 -20.29 -0.49
C TRP A 37 -0.80 -20.09 -1.68
N ALA A 38 -1.67 -21.06 -1.95
CA ALA A 38 -2.70 -20.96 -2.99
C ALA A 38 -3.75 -19.88 -2.70
N GLU A 39 -4.12 -19.66 -1.43
CA GLU A 39 -5.06 -18.61 -1.03
C GLU A 39 -4.37 -17.23 -0.95
N ILE A 40 -3.09 -17.19 -0.57
CA ILE A 40 -2.28 -15.95 -0.52
C ILE A 40 -2.08 -15.36 -1.92
N TRP A 41 -1.84 -16.21 -2.92
CA TRP A 41 -1.66 -15.85 -4.32
C TRP A 41 -2.95 -15.92 -5.14
N ALA A 42 -4.08 -16.27 -4.54
CA ALA A 42 -5.36 -16.27 -5.23
C ALA A 42 -5.66 -14.87 -5.79
N MET A 43 -6.05 -14.81 -7.07
CA MET A 43 -6.24 -13.55 -7.80
C MET A 43 -7.21 -12.59 -7.08
N LYS A 44 -8.24 -13.14 -6.40
CA LYS A 44 -9.18 -12.37 -5.57
C LYS A 44 -8.47 -11.69 -4.38
N ASN A 45 -7.63 -12.41 -3.65
CA ASN A 45 -6.86 -11.86 -2.52
C ASN A 45 -5.81 -10.85 -3.00
N LEU A 46 -5.11 -11.16 -4.10
CA LEU A 46 -4.12 -10.26 -4.67
C LEU A 46 -4.75 -8.93 -5.11
N PHE A 47 -5.95 -8.97 -5.70
CA PHE A 47 -6.71 -7.78 -6.07
C PHE A 47 -7.03 -6.90 -4.86
N PHE A 48 -7.54 -7.48 -3.77
CA PHE A 48 -7.83 -6.72 -2.55
C PHE A 48 -6.58 -6.11 -1.92
N LYS A 49 -5.45 -6.82 -1.94
CA LYS A 49 -4.16 -6.30 -1.46
C LYS A 49 -3.66 -5.14 -2.31
N VAL A 50 -3.77 -5.23 -3.64
CA VAL A 50 -3.42 -4.15 -4.57
C VAL A 50 -4.34 -2.93 -4.38
N ALA A 51 -5.65 -3.15 -4.25
CA ALA A 51 -6.61 -2.08 -4.00
C ALA A 51 -6.33 -1.38 -2.65
N ALA A 52 -6.10 -2.15 -1.59
CA ALA A 52 -5.75 -1.62 -0.27
C ALA A 52 -4.41 -0.85 -0.30
N ALA A 53 -3.41 -1.35 -1.02
CA ALA A 53 -2.13 -0.66 -1.21
C ALA A 53 -2.29 0.65 -1.99
N LEU A 54 -3.13 0.69 -3.03
CA LEU A 54 -3.42 1.91 -3.78
C LEU A 54 -4.12 2.95 -2.91
N VAL A 55 -5.13 2.55 -2.13
CA VAL A 55 -5.83 3.43 -1.19
C VAL A 55 -4.85 3.94 -0.13
N GLY A 56 -4.07 3.06 0.49
CA GLY A 56 -3.06 3.45 1.48
C GLY A 56 -2.02 4.41 0.92
N ALA A 57 -1.48 4.11 -0.27
CA ALA A 57 -0.50 4.96 -0.95
C ALA A 57 -1.08 6.33 -1.32
N TYR A 58 -2.34 6.36 -1.78
CA TYR A 58 -3.05 7.60 -2.07
C TYR A 58 -3.20 8.46 -0.80
N PHE A 59 -3.68 7.88 0.30
CA PHE A 59 -3.80 8.59 1.58
C PHE A 59 -2.44 9.08 2.07
N ILE A 60 -1.43 8.22 2.17
CA ILE A 60 -0.10 8.61 2.68
C ILE A 60 0.53 9.69 1.80
N SER A 61 0.46 9.56 0.47
CA SER A 61 1.00 10.57 -0.44
C SER A 61 0.24 11.91 -0.40
N THR A 62 -1.03 11.91 0.02
CA THR A 62 -1.88 13.11 0.15
C THR A 62 -1.68 13.81 1.50
N PHE A 63 -1.54 13.06 2.60
CA PHE A 63 -1.39 13.62 3.95
C PHE A 63 0.02 14.14 4.26
N ASN A 64 1.07 13.54 3.68
CA ASN A 64 2.48 13.92 3.95
C ASN A 64 3.03 15.02 3.03
N ASN A 65 2.18 15.84 2.41
CA ASN A 65 2.61 17.09 1.77
C ASN A 65 2.20 18.28 2.65
N PRO A 66 2.99 18.65 3.69
CA PRO A 66 2.98 20.05 4.07
C PRO A 66 3.32 20.87 2.82
N PRO A 67 2.66 22.01 2.57
CA PRO A 67 2.93 22.84 1.41
C PRO A 67 4.44 23.07 1.35
N LYS A 68 5.04 22.83 0.16
CA LYS A 68 6.43 23.20 -0.11
C LYS A 68 6.57 24.63 0.40
N LYS A 69 7.36 24.82 1.46
CA LYS A 69 7.75 26.16 1.90
C LYS A 69 8.59 26.71 0.76
N ASP A 70 7.96 27.50 -0.11
CA ASP A 70 8.67 28.26 -1.13
C ASP A 70 9.75 29.04 -0.40
N LYS A 71 11.01 28.71 -0.70
CA LYS A 71 12.15 29.50 -0.25
C LYS A 71 12.09 30.79 -1.08
N THR A 72 11.43 31.80 -0.54
CA THR A 72 11.56 33.19 -0.98
C THR A 72 12.33 33.93 0.11
#